data_AF-A0A9C8GP10-F1
#
_entry.id   AF-A0A9C8GP10-F1
#
_cell.length_a   1.000
_cell.length_b   1.000
_cell.length_c   1.000
_cell.angle_alpha   90.00
_cell.angle_beta   90.00
_cell.angle_gamma   90.00
#
_symmetry.space_group_name_H-M   'P 1'
#
loop_
_entity.id
_entity.type
_entity.pdbx_description
1 polymer ?
#
loop_
_entity_poly.entity_id
_entity_poly.type
_entity_poly.pdbx_seq_one_letter_code
_entity_poly.pdbx_strand_id
1 'polypeptide(L)' 'MLLAGDIGGTKTTLALFTPEGGLEPRVQTSFKSNEYPSLAAVAAR' A
#
# COMPACT_ATOMS: atom_id res chain seq x y z
N MET A 1 -12.05 5.73 4.80
CA MET A 1 -10.70 5.56 4.19
C MET A 1 -10.63 4.17 3.60
N LEU A 2 -9.97 4.03 2.45
CA LEU A 2 -9.75 2.73 1.81
C LEU A 2 -8.25 2.52 1.60
N LEU A 3 -7.75 1.32 1.91
CA LEU A 3 -6.40 0.91 1.55
C LEU A 3 -6.50 -0.07 0.39
N ALA A 4 -5.90 0.28 -0.75
CA ALA A 4 -5.77 -0.63 -1.89
C ALA A 4 -4.32 -1.15 -1.96
N GLY A 5 -4.18 -2.43 -2.32
CA GLY A 5 -2.88 -3.08 -2.46
C GLY A 5 -2.75 -3.83 -3.77
N ASP A 6 -1.62 -3.60 -4.45
CA ASP A 6 -1.14 -4.39 -5.57
C ASP A 6 0.07 -5.21 -5.08
N ILE A 7 -0.11 -6.52 -4.95
CA ILE A 7 0.88 -7.43 -4.35
C ILE A 7 1.50 -8.27 -5.47
N GLY A 8 2.77 -7.97 -5.78
CA GLY A 8 3.60 -8.76 -6.69
C GLY A 8 4.70 -9.53 -5.95
N GLY A 9 5.36 -10.44 -6.68
CA GLY A 9 6.42 -11.30 -6.11
C GLY A 9 7.66 -10.53 -5.60
N THR A 10 7.97 -9.38 -6.20
CA THR A 10 9.17 -8.58 -5.85
C THR A 10 8.82 -7.23 -5.22
N LYS A 11 7.62 -6.72 -5.48
CA LYS A 11 7.19 -5.39 -5.08
C LYS A 11 5.72 -5.43 -4.66
N THR A 12 5.41 -4.71 -3.58
CA THR A 12 4.03 -4.42 -3.15
C THR A 12 3.81 -2.91 -3.21
N THR A 13 2.71 -2.47 -3.83
CA THR A 13 2.32 -1.06 -3.85
C THR A 13 1.05 -0.88 -3.03
N LEU A 14 1.07 0.05 -2.08
CA LEU A 14 -0.08 0.40 -1.26
C LEU A 14 -0.51 1.83 -1.53
N ALA A 15 -1.82 2.05 -1.57
CA ALA A 15 -2.42 3.37 -1.77
C ALA A 15 -3.57 3.60 -0.79
N LEU A 16 -3.58 4.78 -0.16
CA LEU A 16 -4.62 5.23 0.77
C LEU A 16 -5.53 6.22 0.04
N PHE A 17 -6.83 5.90 -0.01
CA PHE A 17 -7.85 6.74 -0.62
C PHE A 17 -8.77 7.34 0.44
N THR A 18 -9.17 8.59 0.21
CA THR A 18 -10.18 9.29 1.00
C THR A 18 -11.51 9.29 0.26
N PRO A 19 -12.66 9.15 0.96
CA PRO A 19 -13.97 9.14 0.30
C PRO A 19 -14.22 10.35 -0.60
N GLU A 20 -13.70 11.51 -0.21
CA GLU A 20 -13.92 12.80 -0.88
C GLU A 20 -13.05 12.97 -2.14
N GLY A 21 -11.98 12.19 -2.27
CA GLY A 21 -10.99 12.29 -3.36
C GLY A 21 -11.27 11.38 -4.56
N GLY A 22 -12.32 10.55 -4.48
CA GLY A 22 -12.63 9.57 -5.52
C GLY A 22 -11.53 8.52 -5.70
N LEU A 23 -11.07 8.34 -6.94
CA LEU A 23 -10.05 7.35 -7.32
C LEU A 23 -8.62 7.91 -7.34
N GLU A 24 -8.41 9.12 -6.82
CA GLU A 24 -7.06 9.66 -6.63
C GLU A 24 -6.54 9.28 -5.24
N PRO A 25 -5.38 8.62 -5.15
CA PRO A 25 -4.83 8.21 -3.87
C PRO A 25 -4.28 9.43 -3.12
N ARG A 26 -4.63 9.56 -1.85
CA ARG A 26 -4.05 10.57 -0.94
C ARG A 26 -2.58 10.30 -0.67
N VAL A 27 -2.21 9.02 -0.56
CA VAL A 27 -0.82 8.57 -0.40
C VAL A 27 -0.65 7.28 -1.20
N GLN A 28 0.47 7.13 -1.90
CA GLN A 28 0.87 5.90 -2.56
C GLN A 28 2.35 5.61 -2.27
N THR A 29 2.69 4.37 -1.98
CA THR A 29 4.08 3.96 -1.70
C THR A 29 4.32 2.53 -2.15
N SER A 30 5.52 2.26 -2.66
CA SER A 30 5.98 0.93 -3.02
C SER A 30 7.01 0.41 -2.02
N PHE A 31 6.90 -0.88 -1.71
CA PHE A 31 7.75 -1.62 -0.79
C PHE A 31 8.36 -2.81 -1.53
N LYS A 32 9.63 -3.12 -1.26
CA LYS A 32 10.26 -4.35 -1.77
C LYS A 32 9.75 -5.53 -0.96
N SER A 33 9.17 -6.52 -1.61
CA SER A 33 8.51 -7.64 -0.92
C SER A 33 9.48 -8.47 -0.07
N ASN A 34 10.77 -8.50 -0.40
CA ASN A 34 11.78 -9.24 0.36
C ASN A 34 12.22 -8.53 1.67
N GLU A 35 11.89 -7.24 1.84
CA GLU A 35 12.20 -6.48 3.06
C GLU A 35 11.03 -6.54 4.07
N TYR A 36 9.83 -6.93 3.62
CA TYR A 36 8.62 -6.94 4.43
C TYR A 36 7.90 -8.29 4.29
N PRO A 37 8.05 -9.21 5.26
CA PRO A 37 7.52 -10.57 5.15
C PRO A 37 5.98 -10.65 5.23
N SER A 38 5.31 -9.55 5.57
CA SER A 38 3.86 -9.47 5.66
C SER A 38 3.37 -8.03 5.51
N LEU A 39 2.08 -7.87 5.23
CA LEU A 39 1.43 -6.56 5.25
C LEU A 39 1.49 -5.89 6.63
N ALA A 40 1.44 -6.68 7.71
CA ALA A 40 1.57 -6.17 9.08
C ALA A 40 2.94 -5.53 9.32
N ALA A 41 4.01 -6.07 8.73
CA ALA A 41 5.35 -5.48 8.81
C ALA A 41 5.42 -4.11 8.10
N VAL A 42 4.63 -3.91 7.05
CA VAL A 42 4.51 -2.61 6.37
C VAL A 42 3.72 -1.62 7.23
N ALA A 43 2.63 -2.07 7.85
CA ALA A 43 1.75 -1.22 8.68
C ALA A 43 2.37 -0.80 10.02
N ALA A 44 3.39 -1.51 10.50
CA ALA A 44 4.10 -1.22 11.75
C ALA A 44 5.20 -0.14 11.61
N ARG A 45 5.39 0.43 10.41
CA ARG A 45 6.41 1.44 10.12
C ARG A 45 5.98 2.86 10.49
#